data_AF-A0A2U0A1S2-F1
#
_entry.id   AF-A0A2U0A1S2-F1
#
_cell.length_a   1.000
_cell.length_b   1.000
_cell.length_c   1.000
_cell.angle_alpha   90.00
_cell.angle_beta   90.00
_cell.angle_gamma   90.00
#
_symmetry.space_group_name_H-M   'P 1'
#
loop_
_entity.id
_entity.type
_entity.pdbx_description
1 polymer ?
#
loop_
_entity_poly.entity_id
_entity_poly.type
_entity_poly.pdbx_seq_one_letter_code
_entity_poly.pdbx_strand_id
1 'polypeptide(L)'
;MFKRCKLHQSILLALILPSVAIAEVEITGYLKNETSVFTRDGQVTGEADSMLDERGHDKGDLLKFENSARLFLNGYLGEESTWHADLNFIYDSEGVNDYYKGHELYTQHDYVRELYVDTSALGWDMRLGKQQVVWGTADGIKLLDIINPTDFRELNQNAMEDSRIPIWMINAERNIGDNSNVQLIVSQVEENKIPGLNPNGDAGHPFLMKGVETISGQVNGFYNVAPALSNVAATFNGAAMGGGFTGGMPLPVGLNLFAGLTVDGFAGNFWDAATTPGLLNPTVPTDPVAAPGWLLLNAFSQFGFTGQPGFPAGLNDPNGNYGSTNLMPITGLTPLSPTEVTWDPENASSAFEVMSNATF
;
A
#
# COMPACT_ATOMS: atom_id res chain seq x y z
N MET A 1 2.13 16.22 20.17
CA MET A 1 1.85 15.83 21.57
C MET A 1 2.49 14.48 21.80
N PHE A 2 3.69 14.43 22.38
CA PHE A 2 4.45 13.18 22.55
C PHE A 2 3.64 12.17 23.38
N LYS A 3 3.28 11.02 22.79
CA LYS A 3 2.69 9.90 23.54
C LYS A 3 3.64 9.56 24.69
N ARG A 4 3.13 9.56 25.93
CA ARG A 4 3.89 9.12 27.10
C ARG A 4 4.14 7.62 27.02
N CYS A 5 5.16 7.23 26.26
CA CYS A 5 5.59 5.84 26.15
C CYS A 5 6.51 5.51 27.33
N LYS A 6 6.23 4.42 28.04
CA LYS A 6 7.10 3.91 29.13
C LYS A 6 8.54 3.65 28.67
N LEU A 7 8.73 3.50 27.36
CA LEU A 7 10.02 3.36 26.69
C LEU A 7 10.99 4.52 27.02
N HIS A 8 10.53 5.77 27.10
CA HIS A 8 11.43 6.91 27.38
C HIS A 8 12.04 6.83 28.80
N GLN A 9 11.25 6.38 29.79
CA GLN A 9 11.74 6.17 31.15
C GLN A 9 12.70 4.98 31.22
N SER A 10 12.43 3.91 30.45
CA SER A 10 13.31 2.75 30.35
C SER A 10 14.64 3.07 29.65
N ILE A 11 14.62 3.87 28.58
CA ILE A 11 15.83 4.36 27.89
C ILE A 11 16.66 5.22 28.85
N LEU A 12 16.03 6.14 29.58
CA LEU A 12 16.71 6.98 30.57
C LEU A 12 17.32 6.13 31.70
N LEU A 13 16.62 5.10 32.16
CA LEU A 13 17.12 4.17 33.18
C LEU A 13 18.31 3.35 32.63
N ALA A 14 18.23 2.86 31.39
CA ALA A 14 19.32 2.14 30.72
C ALA A 14 20.55 3.03 30.48
N LEU A 15 20.38 4.34 30.28
CA LEU A 15 21.47 5.32 30.22
C LEU A 15 22.13 5.58 31.59
N ILE A 16 21.36 5.49 32.68
CA ILE A 16 21.83 5.79 34.04
C ILE A 16 22.46 4.56 34.72
N LEU A 17 21.98 3.35 34.43
CA LEU A 17 22.49 2.13 35.07
C LEU A 17 24.01 1.89 34.87
N PRO A 18 24.61 2.15 33.69
CA PRO A 18 26.05 2.01 33.49
C PRO A 18 26.86 3.10 34.18
N SER A 19 26.30 4.30 34.41
CA SER A 19 27.03 5.40 35.06
C SER A 19 27.17 5.25 36.58
N VAL A 20 26.53 4.24 37.19
CA VAL A 20 26.65 3.91 38.62
C VAL A 20 27.70 2.82 38.88
N ALA A 21 28.09 2.05 37.86
CA ALA A 21 29.24 1.15 37.90
C ALA A 21 30.43 1.83 37.21
N ILE A 22 31.57 1.95 37.89
CA ILE A 22 32.77 2.58 37.30
C ILE A 22 33.27 1.69 36.15
N ALA A 23 32.81 1.98 34.94
CA ALA A 23 33.29 1.44 33.68
C ALA A 23 33.24 2.56 32.63
N GLU A 24 34.29 2.68 31.83
CA GLU A 24 34.38 3.67 30.76
C GLU A 24 33.30 3.37 29.70
N VAL A 25 32.39 4.32 29.50
CA VAL A 25 31.36 4.23 28.46
C VAL A 25 31.83 5.06 27.28
N GLU A 26 32.04 4.39 26.14
CA GLU A 26 32.33 5.06 24.87
C GLU A 26 31.02 5.52 24.23
N ILE A 27 30.96 6.80 23.87
CA ILE A 27 29.81 7.40 23.20
C ILE A 27 30.28 7.94 21.86
N THR A 28 29.72 7.41 20.78
CA THR A 28 29.92 7.93 19.42
C THR A 28 28.56 8.20 18.78
N GLY A 29 28.53 8.95 17.69
CA GLY A 29 27.27 9.26 17.02
C GLY A 29 27.40 10.33 15.96
N TYR A 30 26.28 10.61 15.30
CA TYR A 30 26.19 11.64 14.29
C TYR A 30 24.80 12.27 14.25
N LEU A 31 24.75 13.48 13.70
CA LEU A 31 23.51 14.14 13.31
C LEU A 31 23.45 14.12 11.79
N LYS A 32 22.29 13.77 11.23
CA LYS A 32 22.05 13.76 9.79
C LYS A 32 20.76 14.55 9.51
N ASN A 33 20.83 15.44 8.54
CA ASN A 33 19.65 16.02 7.89
C ASN A 33 19.59 15.51 6.46
N GLU A 34 18.41 15.07 6.03
CA GLU A 34 18.13 14.64 4.68
C GLU A 34 16.96 15.47 4.13
N THR A 35 17.21 16.16 3.02
CA THR A 35 16.20 16.98 2.35
C THR A 35 16.09 16.53 0.90
N SER A 36 14.87 16.20 0.47
CA SER A 36 14.56 15.85 -0.91
C SER A 36 13.47 16.77 -1.45
N VAL A 37 13.56 17.11 -2.73
CA VAL A 37 12.60 18.01 -3.41
C VAL A 37 12.13 17.39 -4.72
N PHE A 38 10.88 17.69 -5.08
CA PHE A 38 10.33 17.30 -6.37
C PHE A 38 10.96 18.12 -7.51
N THR A 39 11.36 17.45 -8.58
CA THR A 39 12.00 18.09 -9.74
C THR A 39 11.02 18.48 -10.85
N ARG A 40 9.78 17.98 -10.77
CA ARG A 40 8.67 18.17 -11.70
C ARG A 40 7.37 18.21 -10.93
N ASP A 41 6.35 18.78 -11.55
CA ASP A 41 4.97 18.75 -11.05
C ASP A 41 4.34 17.36 -11.30
N GLY A 42 3.31 17.01 -10.53
CA GLY A 42 2.45 15.87 -10.78
C GLY A 42 2.11 15.06 -9.53
N GLN A 43 1.64 13.83 -9.73
CA GLN A 43 1.30 12.90 -8.65
C GLN A 43 2.38 11.82 -8.47
N VAL A 44 2.61 11.42 -7.21
CA VAL A 44 3.33 10.19 -6.88
C VAL A 44 2.41 8.97 -6.97
N THR A 45 3.02 7.79 -6.97
CA THR A 45 2.26 6.53 -7.02
C THR A 45 1.32 6.45 -5.82
N GLY A 46 0.03 6.16 -6.07
CA GLY A 46 -0.98 6.01 -5.02
C GLY A 46 -1.39 7.31 -4.32
N GLU A 47 -1.02 8.49 -4.83
CA GLU A 47 -1.40 9.78 -4.22
C GLU A 47 -2.87 10.15 -4.41
N ALA A 48 -3.46 9.76 -5.54
CA ALA A 48 -4.83 10.10 -5.88
C ALA A 48 -5.83 9.46 -4.91
N ASP A 49 -6.78 10.25 -4.39
CA ASP A 49 -7.88 9.76 -3.54
C ASP A 49 -9.04 9.18 -4.38
N SER A 50 -9.10 9.49 -5.68
CA SER A 50 -10.12 8.98 -6.61
C SER A 50 -9.62 9.04 -8.06
N MET A 51 -10.35 8.46 -9.01
CA MET A 51 -10.05 8.60 -10.44
C MET A 51 -10.20 10.03 -10.98
N LEU A 52 -10.83 10.93 -10.21
CA LEU A 52 -11.02 12.34 -10.54
C LEU A 52 -9.98 13.25 -9.87
N ASP A 53 -9.12 12.69 -9.03
CA ASP A 53 -8.18 13.47 -8.25
C ASP A 53 -6.95 13.76 -9.09
N GLU A 54 -6.78 15.04 -9.46
CA GLU A 54 -5.61 15.55 -10.16
C GLU A 54 -4.66 16.33 -9.24
N ARG A 55 -4.94 16.37 -7.92
CA ARG A 55 -4.06 17.07 -6.96
C ARG A 55 -2.72 16.38 -6.90
N GLY A 56 -1.65 17.16 -6.94
CA GLY A 56 -0.30 16.66 -6.82
C GLY A 56 0.62 17.71 -6.20
N HIS A 57 1.90 17.40 -6.21
CA HIS A 57 2.96 18.32 -5.80
C HIS A 57 3.37 19.25 -6.94
N ASP A 58 3.83 20.43 -6.56
CA ASP A 58 4.51 21.35 -7.47
C ASP A 58 6.02 21.09 -7.47
N LYS A 59 6.68 21.46 -8.55
CA LYS A 59 8.14 21.45 -8.66
C LYS A 59 8.74 22.33 -7.58
N GLY A 60 9.63 21.74 -6.79
CA GLY A 60 10.30 22.40 -5.68
C GLY A 60 9.66 22.12 -4.31
N ASP A 61 8.48 21.49 -4.27
CA ASP A 61 7.90 21.01 -3.03
C ASP A 61 8.83 20.00 -2.34
N LEU A 62 8.78 19.98 -1.01
CA LEU A 62 9.55 19.02 -0.22
C LEU A 62 8.93 17.62 -0.38
N LEU A 63 9.77 16.67 -0.77
CA LEU A 63 9.45 15.24 -0.77
C LEU A 63 9.74 14.63 0.60
N LYS A 64 10.85 15.07 1.22
CA LYS A 64 11.36 14.55 2.49
C LYS A 64 12.11 15.65 3.21
N PHE A 65 11.91 15.77 4.51
CA PHE A 65 12.72 16.62 5.37
C PHE A 65 12.92 15.92 6.71
N GLU A 66 13.93 15.06 6.73
CA GLU A 66 14.25 14.19 7.86
C GLU A 66 15.42 14.75 8.66
N ASN A 67 15.25 14.82 9.98
CA ASN A 67 16.32 15.09 10.92
C ASN A 67 16.52 13.87 11.79
N SER A 68 17.77 13.45 11.93
CA SER A 68 18.15 12.27 12.68
C SER A 68 19.34 12.52 13.59
N ALA A 69 19.30 11.91 14.76
CA ALA A 69 20.41 11.85 15.71
C ALA A 69 20.62 10.39 16.11
N ARG A 70 21.75 9.81 15.70
CA ARG A 70 22.12 8.43 16.04
C ARG A 70 23.26 8.43 17.03
N LEU A 71 23.12 7.66 18.10
CA LEU A 71 24.08 7.55 19.20
C LEU A 71 24.39 6.08 19.44
N PHE A 72 25.67 5.77 19.52
CA PHE A 72 26.19 4.45 19.85
C PHE A 72 26.85 4.53 21.22
N LEU A 73 26.44 3.62 22.09
CA LEU A 73 26.94 3.51 23.45
C LEU A 73 27.56 2.13 23.61
N ASN A 74 28.82 2.08 24.03
CA ASN A 74 29.52 0.84 24.32
C ASN A 74 30.10 0.92 25.72
N GLY A 75 30.10 -0.20 26.44
CA GLY A 75 30.77 -0.26 27.72
C GLY A 75 31.00 -1.68 28.20
N TYR A 76 31.80 -1.80 29.24
CA TYR A 76 32.07 -3.06 29.92
C TYR A 76 31.06 -3.28 31.06
N LEU A 77 30.65 -4.54 31.24
CA LEU A 77 29.85 -5.04 32.35
C LEU A 77 30.70 -6.05 33.12
N GLY A 78 31.54 -5.56 34.04
CA GLY A 78 32.54 -6.39 34.72
C GLY A 78 33.73 -6.68 33.81
N GLU A 79 34.37 -7.84 34.00
CA GLU A 79 35.64 -8.18 33.32
C GLU A 79 35.44 -8.95 32.01
N GLU A 80 34.33 -9.68 31.86
CA GLU A 80 34.13 -10.67 30.78
C GLU A 80 32.92 -10.36 29.90
N SER A 81 32.27 -9.21 30.07
CA SER A 81 31.05 -8.89 29.33
C SER A 81 31.05 -7.45 28.87
N THR A 82 30.41 -7.20 27.73
CA THR A 82 30.24 -5.87 27.16
C THR A 82 28.77 -5.66 26.84
N TRP A 83 28.36 -4.40 26.74
CA TRP A 83 27.05 -4.04 26.23
C TRP A 83 27.18 -3.00 25.14
N HIS A 84 26.20 -3.05 24.24
CA HIS A 84 26.05 -2.14 23.13
C HIS A 84 24.62 -1.59 23.11
N ALA A 85 24.47 -0.30 22.83
CA ALA A 85 23.20 0.29 22.47
C ALA A 85 23.33 1.23 21.27
N ASP A 86 22.44 1.10 20.31
CA ASP A 86 22.27 1.98 19.15
C ASP A 86 20.91 2.68 19.27
N LEU A 87 20.95 3.97 19.56
CA LEU A 87 19.79 4.83 19.71
C LEU A 87 19.65 5.72 18.49
N ASN A 88 18.46 5.76 17.91
CA ASN A 88 18.21 6.43 16.63
C ASN A 88 16.99 7.35 16.70
N PHE A 89 17.18 8.63 17.00
CA PHE A 89 16.08 9.59 17.07
C PHE A 89 15.85 10.21 15.70
N ILE A 90 14.76 9.83 15.03
CA ILE A 90 14.41 10.32 13.70
C ILE A 90 13.06 11.05 13.72
N TYR A 91 12.97 12.11 12.93
CA TYR A 91 11.71 12.77 12.59
C TYR A 91 11.75 13.33 11.15
N ASP A 92 10.80 12.91 10.32
CA ASP A 92 10.55 13.40 8.97
C ASP A 92 9.27 14.24 8.96
N SER A 93 9.35 15.53 8.60
CA SER A 93 8.17 16.40 8.59
C SER A 93 7.19 16.09 7.46
N GLU A 94 7.70 15.53 6.35
CA GLU A 94 6.95 15.25 5.12
C GLU A 94 6.42 13.82 5.04
N GLY A 95 6.66 12.99 6.06
CA GLY A 95 6.11 11.64 6.11
C GLY A 95 4.57 11.64 5.94
N VAL A 96 4.03 10.70 5.17
CA VAL A 96 2.59 10.71 4.79
C VAL A 96 1.61 10.65 5.95
N ASN A 97 2.04 10.13 7.11
CA ASN A 97 1.26 10.10 8.34
C ASN A 97 2.19 9.91 9.56
N ASP A 98 1.64 9.93 10.77
CA ASP A 98 2.40 9.77 12.02
C ASP A 98 3.27 8.50 12.09
N TYR A 99 2.88 7.42 11.39
CA TYR A 99 3.65 6.18 11.32
C TYR A 99 4.94 6.36 10.50
N TYR A 100 4.96 7.27 9.51
CA TYR A 100 6.14 7.64 8.69
C TYR A 100 6.92 8.85 9.18
N LYS A 101 6.32 9.70 10.01
CA LYS A 101 6.99 10.93 10.48
C LYS A 101 8.02 10.72 11.57
N GLY A 102 8.01 9.60 12.27
CA GLY A 102 8.90 9.41 13.42
C GLY A 102 8.90 8.00 13.94
N HIS A 103 9.01 7.87 15.27
CA HIS A 103 9.23 6.57 15.89
C HIS A 103 8.14 5.55 15.56
N GLU A 104 8.58 4.43 15.01
CA GLU A 104 7.77 3.23 14.88
C GLU A 104 8.60 1.99 15.22
N LEU A 105 8.00 1.06 15.96
CA LEU A 105 8.69 -0.13 16.42
C LEU A 105 8.95 -1.08 15.24
N TYR A 106 10.13 -1.70 15.23
CA TYR A 106 10.52 -2.66 14.18
C TYR A 106 10.49 -2.06 12.78
N THR A 107 10.97 -0.83 12.66
CA THR A 107 11.16 -0.10 11.41
C THR A 107 12.51 0.61 11.43
N GLN A 108 12.89 1.24 10.32
CA GLN A 108 14.13 2.05 10.27
C GLN A 108 14.10 3.23 11.25
N HIS A 109 12.90 3.73 11.59
CA HIS A 109 12.68 4.81 12.55
C HIS A 109 12.53 4.32 14.01
N ASP A 110 12.90 3.07 14.30
CA ASP A 110 12.91 2.58 15.68
C ASP A 110 14.00 3.30 16.50
N TYR A 111 13.59 3.87 17.65
CA TYR A 111 14.48 4.63 18.53
C TYR A 111 15.54 3.77 19.20
N VAL A 112 15.28 2.48 19.39
CA VAL A 112 16.27 1.53 19.90
C VAL A 112 16.53 0.54 18.80
N ARG A 113 17.55 0.78 17.99
CA ARG A 113 17.92 -0.14 16.90
C ARG A 113 18.57 -1.38 17.49
N GLU A 114 19.64 -1.23 18.25
CA GLU A 114 20.34 -2.34 18.88
C GLU A 114 20.45 -2.11 20.38
N LEU A 115 20.31 -3.20 21.15
CA LEU A 115 20.53 -3.22 22.58
C LEU A 115 20.83 -4.66 22.98
N TYR A 116 22.10 -4.96 23.19
CA TYR A 116 22.53 -6.31 23.53
C TYR A 116 23.69 -6.33 24.52
N VAL A 117 23.88 -7.50 25.14
CA VAL A 117 25.02 -7.84 25.97
C VAL A 117 25.76 -8.99 25.31
N ASP A 118 27.07 -8.85 25.18
CA ASP A 118 27.98 -9.93 24.81
C ASP A 118 28.62 -10.49 26.08
N THR A 119 28.61 -11.80 26.23
CA THR A 119 29.17 -12.50 27.39
C THR A 119 29.64 -13.89 26.98
N SER A 120 30.68 -14.38 27.66
CA SER A 120 31.18 -15.74 27.44
C SER A 120 30.89 -16.59 28.68
N ALA A 121 30.24 -17.74 28.50
CA ALA A 121 29.98 -18.68 29.60
C ALA A 121 30.01 -20.12 29.13
N LEU A 122 30.62 -21.01 29.93
CA LEU A 122 30.70 -22.46 29.65
C LEU A 122 31.31 -22.80 28.26
N GLY A 123 32.21 -21.93 27.77
CA GLY A 123 32.83 -22.07 26.45
C GLY A 123 31.92 -21.70 25.27
N TRP A 124 30.83 -21.00 25.52
CA TRP A 124 29.98 -20.36 24.51
C TRP A 124 30.15 -18.85 24.59
N ASP A 125 30.25 -18.22 23.42
CA ASP A 125 30.14 -16.78 23.26
C ASP A 125 28.68 -16.46 22.90
N MET A 126 28.05 -15.58 23.68
CA MET A 126 26.62 -15.32 23.58
C MET A 126 26.35 -13.84 23.45
N ARG A 127 25.52 -13.48 22.46
CA ARG A 127 24.91 -12.16 22.32
C ARG A 127 23.43 -12.25 22.64
N LEU A 128 23.01 -11.53 23.67
CA LEU A 128 21.65 -11.53 24.18
C LEU A 128 21.04 -10.14 24.04
N GLY A 129 19.96 -10.01 23.26
CA GLY A 129 19.24 -8.75 23.13
C GLY A 129 18.75 -8.46 21.72
N LYS A 130 18.41 -7.20 21.47
CA LYS A 130 18.02 -6.70 20.15
C LYS A 130 19.28 -6.45 19.34
N GLN A 131 19.44 -7.16 18.23
CA GLN A 131 20.67 -7.16 17.44
C GLN A 131 20.37 -7.49 15.98
N GLN A 132 21.37 -7.26 15.15
CA GLN A 132 21.38 -7.66 13.75
C GLN A 132 22.44 -8.74 13.52
N VAL A 133 22.07 -9.81 12.83
CA VAL A 133 22.99 -10.88 12.40
C VAL A 133 23.11 -10.85 10.89
N VAL A 134 24.35 -10.79 10.41
CA VAL A 134 24.65 -10.74 8.98
C VAL A 134 25.23 -12.08 8.55
N TRP A 135 24.49 -12.80 7.70
CA TRP A 135 24.99 -14.00 7.03
C TRP A 135 25.36 -13.66 5.57
N GLY A 136 26.66 -13.43 5.36
CA GLY A 136 27.25 -13.17 4.05
C GLY A 136 27.40 -11.67 3.69
N THR A 137 28.44 -11.38 2.91
CA THR A 137 28.82 -10.04 2.45
C THR A 137 28.47 -9.87 0.98
N ALA A 138 27.20 -10.03 0.61
CA ALA A 138 26.76 -9.78 -0.77
C ALA A 138 26.39 -8.30 -0.92
N ASP A 139 27.16 -7.57 -1.71
CA ASP A 139 26.91 -6.18 -2.09
C ASP A 139 25.65 -6.10 -2.98
N GLY A 140 24.71 -5.22 -2.61
CA GLY A 140 23.54 -4.87 -3.42
C GLY A 140 22.30 -5.76 -3.31
N ILE A 141 22.37 -7.04 -2.93
CA ILE A 141 21.17 -7.91 -2.77
C ILE A 141 21.29 -8.92 -1.63
N LYS A 142 20.23 -8.99 -0.82
CA LYS A 142 20.08 -9.92 0.30
C LYS A 142 19.50 -11.25 -0.19
N LEU A 143 20.34 -12.28 -0.35
CA LEU A 143 19.92 -13.59 -0.87
C LEU A 143 19.80 -14.68 0.21
N LEU A 144 20.69 -14.68 1.21
CA LEU A 144 20.83 -15.78 2.19
C LEU A 144 20.50 -15.37 3.63
N ASP A 145 20.31 -14.08 3.88
CA ASP A 145 20.08 -13.53 5.22
C ASP A 145 18.57 -13.25 5.40
N ILE A 146 17.85 -14.24 5.96
CA ILE A 146 16.40 -14.18 6.21
C ILE A 146 16.10 -13.90 7.69
N ILE A 147 17.09 -13.89 8.58
CA ILE A 147 16.87 -13.81 10.04
C ILE A 147 16.32 -12.45 10.43
N ASN A 148 17.00 -11.37 10.04
CA ASN A 148 16.50 -10.02 10.26
C ASN A 148 15.51 -9.68 9.12
N PRO A 149 14.28 -9.24 9.42
CA PRO A 149 13.41 -8.71 8.38
C PRO A 149 14.00 -7.43 7.77
N THR A 150 13.48 -7.04 6.62
CA THR A 150 13.87 -5.82 5.91
C THR A 150 12.71 -4.85 5.86
N ASP A 151 13.01 -3.59 6.17
CA ASP A 151 12.14 -2.46 5.98
C ASP A 151 12.38 -1.83 4.62
N PHE A 152 11.39 -1.89 3.73
CA PHE A 152 11.44 -1.35 2.37
C PHE A 152 10.83 0.06 2.26
N ARG A 153 10.57 0.74 3.38
CA ARG A 153 10.02 2.09 3.40
C ARG A 153 10.93 3.13 2.78
N GLU A 154 12.24 2.89 2.71
CA GLU A 154 13.20 3.76 2.01
C GLU A 154 13.99 2.97 0.96
N LEU A 155 13.27 2.24 0.11
CA LEU A 155 13.85 1.36 -0.90
C LEU A 155 14.92 2.09 -1.74
N ASN A 156 16.12 1.51 -1.78
CA ASN A 156 17.25 1.96 -2.60
C ASN A 156 17.85 3.34 -2.23
N GLN A 157 17.37 3.98 -1.15
CA GLN A 157 18.03 5.17 -0.59
C GLN A 157 19.01 4.79 0.52
N ASN A 158 18.56 3.95 1.45
CA ASN A 158 19.39 3.55 2.58
C ASN A 158 20.28 2.37 2.24
N ALA A 159 21.42 2.32 2.94
CA ALA A 159 22.29 1.15 2.89
C ALA A 159 21.50 -0.08 3.36
N MET A 160 21.84 -1.25 2.81
CA MET A 160 21.19 -2.52 3.18
C MET A 160 21.39 -2.88 4.66
N GLU A 161 22.39 -2.29 5.32
CA GLU A 161 22.57 -2.41 6.76
C GLU A 161 21.48 -1.68 7.55
N ASP A 162 21.13 -0.46 7.16
CA ASP A 162 20.14 0.35 7.86
C ASP A 162 18.71 -0.15 7.63
N SER A 163 18.45 -0.73 6.44
CA SER A 163 17.14 -1.30 6.09
C SER A 163 16.82 -2.61 6.81
N ARG A 164 17.81 -3.30 7.38
CA ARG A 164 17.55 -4.44 8.25
C ARG A 164 16.90 -3.97 9.54
N ILE A 165 15.88 -4.71 9.96
CA ILE A 165 15.19 -4.51 11.23
C ILE A 165 15.89 -5.37 12.29
N PRO A 166 16.54 -4.78 13.29
CA PRO A 166 17.10 -5.55 14.39
C PRO A 166 15.97 -6.14 15.23
N ILE A 167 16.18 -7.37 15.70
CA ILE A 167 15.16 -8.13 16.42
C ILE A 167 15.74 -8.72 17.70
N TRP A 168 14.88 -8.97 18.69
CA TRP A 168 15.30 -9.66 19.90
C TRP A 168 15.69 -11.09 19.59
N MET A 169 16.92 -11.45 19.94
CA MET A 169 17.42 -12.80 19.73
C MET A 169 18.51 -13.18 20.73
N ILE A 170 18.68 -14.50 20.83
CA ILE A 170 19.83 -15.15 21.44
C ILE A 170 20.67 -15.68 20.29
N ASN A 171 21.92 -15.22 20.22
CA ASN A 171 22.92 -15.76 19.33
C ASN A 171 24.01 -16.39 20.20
N ALA A 172 24.21 -17.70 20.08
CA ALA A 172 25.21 -18.42 20.84
C ALA A 172 26.13 -19.16 19.87
N GLU A 173 27.43 -18.89 19.95
CA GLU A 173 28.44 -19.54 19.15
C GLU A 173 29.47 -20.26 20.02
N ARG A 174 30.01 -21.36 19.49
CA ARG A 174 31.07 -22.11 20.14
C ARG A 174 32.01 -22.70 19.12
N ASN A 175 33.30 -22.47 19.34
CA ASN A 175 34.35 -23.14 18.59
C ASN A 175 34.50 -24.60 19.03
N ILE A 176 34.61 -25.49 18.05
CA ILE A 176 34.78 -26.93 18.22
C ILE A 176 36.12 -27.31 17.58
N GLY A 177 37.15 -27.48 18.41
CA GLY A 177 38.52 -27.68 17.93
C GLY A 177 39.08 -26.43 17.25
N ASP A 178 40.05 -26.61 16.35
CA ASP A 178 40.82 -25.48 15.80
C ASP A 178 40.15 -24.82 14.58
N ASN A 179 39.29 -25.56 13.84
CA ASN A 179 38.79 -25.14 12.51
C ASN A 179 37.27 -25.30 12.34
N SER A 180 36.49 -25.38 13.41
CA SER A 180 35.04 -25.53 13.31
C SER A 180 34.31 -24.68 14.34
N ASN A 181 33.14 -24.16 13.98
CA ASN A 181 32.24 -23.49 14.89
C ASN A 181 30.83 -24.06 14.77
N VAL A 182 30.05 -23.92 15.83
CA VAL A 182 28.60 -24.12 15.81
C VAL A 182 27.94 -22.83 16.27
N GLN A 183 26.89 -22.42 15.56
CA GLN A 183 26.09 -21.24 15.91
C GLN A 183 24.63 -21.66 16.11
N LEU A 184 24.06 -21.26 17.22
CA LEU A 184 22.64 -21.41 17.55
C LEU A 184 22.01 -20.02 17.58
N ILE A 185 20.94 -19.85 16.82
CA ILE A 185 20.15 -18.62 16.82
C ILE A 185 18.71 -18.94 17.21
N VAL A 186 18.21 -18.22 18.21
CA VAL A 186 16.80 -18.20 18.58
C VAL A 186 16.34 -16.75 18.53
N SER A 187 15.51 -16.40 17.55
CA SER A 187 15.03 -15.05 17.34
C SER A 187 13.51 -14.96 17.47
N GLN A 188 13.01 -13.78 17.82
CA GLN A 188 11.61 -13.47 17.57
C GLN A 188 11.31 -13.52 16.06
N VAL A 189 10.04 -13.70 15.72
CA VAL A 189 9.57 -13.62 14.33
C VAL A 189 9.01 -12.23 14.11
N GLU A 190 9.41 -11.61 13.01
CA GLU A 190 8.90 -10.31 12.57
C GLU A 190 8.80 -10.33 11.03
N GLU A 191 7.95 -9.48 10.46
CA GLU A 191 7.69 -9.43 9.03
C GLU A 191 8.50 -8.33 8.33
N ASN A 192 8.71 -8.50 7.02
CA ASN A 192 9.23 -7.41 6.21
C ASN A 192 8.19 -6.28 6.14
N LYS A 193 8.63 -5.03 6.25
CA LYS A 193 7.75 -3.87 6.11
C LYS A 193 7.78 -3.41 4.66
N ILE A 194 6.66 -3.56 3.97
CA ILE A 194 6.50 -3.14 2.57
C ILE A 194 5.45 -2.03 2.52
N PRO A 195 5.81 -0.81 2.08
CA PRO A 195 4.84 0.26 1.91
C PRO A 195 3.68 -0.16 1.01
N GLY A 196 2.48 0.16 1.44
CA GLY A 196 1.21 -0.04 0.78
C GLY A 196 0.63 -1.43 0.89
N LEU A 197 1.36 -2.42 1.43
CA LEU A 197 0.84 -3.77 1.64
C LEU A 197 0.03 -3.85 2.95
N ASN A 198 -0.93 -2.92 3.09
CA ASN A 198 -1.82 -2.81 4.23
C ASN A 198 -3.16 -2.20 3.78
N PRO A 199 -4.21 -2.20 4.63
CA PRO A 199 -5.53 -1.70 4.25
C PRO A 199 -5.58 -0.21 3.84
N ASN A 200 -4.62 0.59 4.26
CA ASN A 200 -4.56 2.01 3.96
C ASN A 200 -3.79 2.31 2.65
N GLY A 201 -3.14 1.31 2.03
CA GLY A 201 -2.39 1.48 0.78
C GLY A 201 -1.15 2.39 0.86
N ASP A 202 -0.91 3.04 2.00
CA ASP A 202 0.11 4.08 2.23
C ASP A 202 0.17 5.11 1.10
N ALA A 203 -1.02 5.62 0.74
CA ALA A 203 -1.20 6.62 -0.30
C ALA A 203 -0.24 7.82 -0.14
N GLY A 204 0.35 8.25 -1.26
CA GLY A 204 1.33 9.34 -1.30
C GLY A 204 2.74 8.97 -0.85
N HIS A 205 3.01 7.71 -0.45
CA HIS A 205 4.33 7.34 0.04
C HIS A 205 5.38 7.31 -1.09
N PRO A 206 6.55 7.99 -0.94
CA PRO A 206 7.53 8.16 -2.02
C PRO A 206 8.06 6.85 -2.65
N PHE A 207 8.18 5.80 -1.84
CA PHE A 207 8.74 4.51 -2.25
C PHE A 207 7.69 3.40 -2.40
N LEU A 208 6.43 3.80 -2.68
CA LEU A 208 5.35 2.85 -2.93
C LEU A 208 5.63 2.05 -4.22
N MET A 209 5.68 0.72 -4.10
CA MET A 209 5.96 -0.15 -5.24
C MET A 209 4.71 -0.33 -6.11
N LYS A 210 4.84 -0.18 -7.43
CA LYS A 210 3.71 -0.35 -8.37
C LYS A 210 3.01 -1.71 -8.26
N GLY A 211 3.76 -2.78 -7.98
CA GLY A 211 3.18 -4.12 -7.79
C GLY A 211 2.27 -4.19 -6.55
N VAL A 212 2.67 -3.53 -5.47
CA VAL A 212 1.88 -3.44 -4.24
C VAL A 212 0.66 -2.54 -4.46
N GLU A 213 0.85 -1.38 -5.11
CA GLU A 213 -0.23 -0.47 -5.48
C GLU A 213 -1.28 -1.17 -6.36
N THR A 214 -0.86 -2.04 -7.28
CA THR A 214 -1.79 -2.82 -8.11
C THR A 214 -2.66 -3.76 -7.26
N ILE A 215 -2.17 -4.24 -6.12
CA ILE A 215 -2.91 -5.15 -5.24
C ILE A 215 -3.81 -4.36 -4.28
N SER A 216 -3.22 -3.45 -3.49
CA SER A 216 -3.84 -2.77 -2.34
C SER A 216 -3.95 -1.26 -2.45
N GLY A 217 -3.67 -0.69 -3.62
CA GLY A 217 -3.90 0.73 -3.89
C GLY A 217 -5.35 1.13 -3.67
N GLN A 218 -5.55 2.31 -3.07
CA GLN A 218 -6.87 2.76 -2.60
C GLN A 218 -7.86 3.03 -3.74
N VAL A 219 -7.36 3.47 -4.89
CA VAL A 219 -8.19 3.74 -6.07
C VAL A 219 -8.15 2.54 -7.02
N ASN A 220 -7.00 2.29 -7.65
CA ASN A 220 -6.89 1.34 -8.76
C ASN A 220 -6.44 -0.07 -8.33
N GLY A 221 -6.31 -0.34 -7.03
CA GLY A 221 -5.90 -1.65 -6.53
C GLY A 221 -6.98 -2.71 -6.69
N PHE A 222 -6.58 -3.96 -6.91
CA PHE A 222 -7.50 -5.09 -7.07
C PHE A 222 -8.48 -5.26 -5.91
N TYR A 223 -8.07 -4.94 -4.67
CA TYR A 223 -8.96 -4.97 -3.51
C TYR A 223 -10.18 -4.05 -3.64
N ASN A 224 -10.06 -2.95 -4.40
CA ASN A 224 -11.14 -1.97 -4.59
C ASN A 224 -11.86 -2.15 -5.94
N VAL A 225 -11.10 -2.44 -7.01
CA VAL A 225 -11.66 -2.60 -8.37
C VAL A 225 -12.50 -3.87 -8.50
N ALA A 226 -12.06 -5.00 -7.93
CA ALA A 226 -12.78 -6.27 -8.12
C ALA A 226 -14.20 -6.28 -7.53
N PRO A 227 -14.45 -5.78 -6.30
CA PRO A 227 -15.81 -5.62 -5.78
C PRO A 227 -16.65 -4.64 -6.63
N ALA A 228 -16.07 -3.53 -7.09
CA ALA A 228 -16.77 -2.58 -7.93
C ALA A 228 -17.21 -3.22 -9.27
N LEU A 229 -16.33 -3.96 -9.94
CA LEU A 229 -16.69 -4.74 -11.14
C LEU A 229 -17.79 -5.76 -10.87
N SER A 230 -17.77 -6.42 -9.71
CA SER A 230 -18.83 -7.35 -9.31
C SER A 230 -20.20 -6.66 -9.18
N ASN A 231 -20.25 -5.44 -8.62
CA ASN A 231 -21.48 -4.66 -8.51
C ASN A 231 -22.02 -4.26 -9.90
N VAL A 232 -21.12 -3.91 -10.82
CA VAL A 232 -21.50 -3.63 -12.22
C VAL A 232 -22.02 -4.87 -12.92
N ALA A 233 -21.34 -6.02 -12.78
CA ALA A 233 -21.80 -7.27 -13.36
C ALA A 233 -23.20 -7.67 -12.85
N ALA A 234 -23.45 -7.51 -11.55
CA ALA A 234 -24.78 -7.70 -10.97
C ALA A 234 -25.79 -6.77 -11.63
N THR A 235 -25.48 -5.47 -11.69
CA THR A 235 -26.30 -4.45 -12.35
C THR A 235 -26.69 -4.81 -13.78
N PHE A 236 -25.74 -5.25 -14.61
CA PHE A 236 -26.03 -5.69 -15.98
C PHE A 236 -26.97 -6.91 -16.00
N ASN A 237 -26.73 -7.89 -15.13
CA ASN A 237 -27.59 -9.06 -15.04
C ASN A 237 -29.02 -8.70 -14.57
N GLY A 238 -29.13 -7.81 -13.58
CA GLY A 238 -30.39 -7.26 -13.09
C GLY A 238 -31.15 -6.48 -14.16
N ALA A 239 -30.45 -5.63 -14.92
CA ALA A 239 -31.02 -4.89 -16.04
C ALA A 239 -31.57 -5.85 -17.10
N ALA A 240 -30.82 -6.89 -17.48
CA ALA A 240 -31.29 -7.92 -18.42
C ALA A 240 -32.54 -8.65 -17.89
N MET A 241 -32.52 -9.12 -16.64
CA MET A 241 -33.65 -9.79 -16.00
C MET A 241 -34.90 -8.91 -15.94
N GLY A 242 -34.74 -7.60 -15.70
CA GLY A 242 -35.82 -6.61 -15.69
C GLY A 242 -36.29 -6.17 -17.07
N GLY A 243 -35.68 -6.68 -18.15
CA GLY A 243 -35.99 -6.29 -19.52
C GLY A 243 -35.40 -4.95 -19.94
N GLY A 244 -34.40 -4.44 -19.24
CA GLY A 244 -33.71 -3.17 -19.51
C GLY A 244 -33.00 -3.15 -20.87
N PHE A 245 -32.62 -4.33 -21.39
CA PHE A 245 -32.10 -4.45 -22.76
C PHE A 245 -33.13 -4.95 -23.75
N THR A 246 -34.32 -5.38 -23.32
CA THR A 246 -35.36 -6.04 -24.15
C THR A 246 -36.73 -5.37 -24.01
N GLY A 247 -36.72 -4.08 -23.66
CA GLY A 247 -37.86 -3.19 -23.78
C GLY A 247 -39.00 -3.57 -22.88
N GLY A 248 -38.63 -3.88 -21.65
CA GLY A 248 -39.53 -4.31 -20.59
C GLY A 248 -39.92 -5.77 -20.67
N MET A 249 -39.51 -6.53 -21.68
CA MET A 249 -39.67 -7.99 -21.69
C MET A 249 -38.60 -8.63 -20.80
N PRO A 250 -38.94 -9.22 -19.65
CA PRO A 250 -37.96 -9.81 -18.75
C PRO A 250 -37.16 -10.93 -19.42
N LEU A 251 -35.85 -11.02 -19.14
CA LEU A 251 -35.01 -12.16 -19.50
C LEU A 251 -34.64 -12.96 -18.25
N PRO A 252 -35.43 -13.98 -17.85
CA PRO A 252 -35.17 -14.74 -16.62
C PRO A 252 -33.79 -15.44 -16.58
N VAL A 253 -33.15 -15.62 -17.74
CA VAL A 253 -31.82 -16.20 -17.90
C VAL A 253 -30.68 -15.17 -17.91
N GLY A 254 -30.98 -13.89 -17.63
CA GLY A 254 -29.99 -12.82 -17.55
C GLY A 254 -29.33 -12.50 -18.89
N LEU A 255 -28.02 -12.31 -18.88
CA LEU A 255 -27.20 -11.90 -20.04
C LEU A 255 -26.92 -13.00 -21.07
N ASN A 256 -27.48 -14.21 -20.93
CA ASN A 256 -27.15 -15.35 -21.80
C ASN A 256 -27.36 -15.08 -23.31
N LEU A 257 -28.28 -14.19 -23.67
CA LEU A 257 -28.52 -13.79 -25.08
C LEU A 257 -27.46 -12.84 -25.65
N PHE A 258 -26.58 -12.29 -24.80
CA PHE A 258 -25.51 -11.37 -25.15
C PHE A 258 -24.13 -12.03 -25.10
N ALA A 259 -24.07 -13.36 -25.03
CA ALA A 259 -22.82 -14.10 -25.02
C ALA A 259 -21.93 -13.70 -26.20
N GLY A 260 -20.69 -13.30 -25.92
CA GLY A 260 -19.73 -12.85 -26.93
C GLY A 260 -19.87 -11.40 -27.38
N LEU A 261 -20.83 -10.64 -26.84
CA LEU A 261 -20.83 -9.18 -26.97
C LEU A 261 -19.62 -8.63 -26.20
N THR A 262 -18.79 -7.82 -26.86
CA THR A 262 -17.65 -7.16 -26.21
C THR A 262 -18.08 -5.88 -25.48
N VAL A 263 -17.25 -5.40 -24.54
CA VAL A 263 -17.45 -4.08 -23.92
C VAL A 263 -17.49 -2.99 -24.99
N ASP A 264 -16.61 -3.05 -25.99
CA ASP A 264 -16.62 -2.15 -27.15
C ASP A 264 -17.91 -2.25 -27.97
N GLY A 265 -18.39 -3.47 -28.20
CA GLY A 265 -19.66 -3.72 -28.88
C GLY A 265 -20.85 -3.16 -28.11
N PHE A 266 -20.83 -3.19 -26.78
CA PHE A 266 -21.86 -2.56 -25.96
C PHE A 266 -21.76 -1.04 -25.97
N ALA A 267 -20.58 -0.51 -25.62
CA ALA A 267 -20.36 0.91 -25.36
C ALA A 267 -20.36 1.77 -26.63
N GLY A 268 -19.84 1.23 -27.74
CA GLY A 268 -19.77 1.89 -29.04
C GLY A 268 -21.08 1.90 -29.84
N ASN A 269 -22.14 1.25 -29.36
CA ASN A 269 -23.45 1.18 -30.04
C ASN A 269 -24.56 1.87 -29.24
N PHE A 270 -25.74 2.02 -29.86
CA PHE A 270 -26.93 2.53 -29.18
C PHE A 270 -27.85 1.38 -28.72
N TRP A 271 -28.49 1.63 -27.59
CA TRP A 271 -29.46 0.75 -26.96
C TRP A 271 -30.81 1.44 -26.89
N ASP A 272 -31.81 0.82 -27.49
CA ASP A 272 -33.19 1.30 -27.50
C ASP A 272 -34.07 0.34 -26.68
N ALA A 273 -34.53 0.83 -25.54
CA ALA A 273 -35.40 0.10 -24.64
C ALA A 273 -36.90 0.22 -25.00
N ALA A 274 -37.27 0.86 -26.11
CA ALA A 274 -38.67 1.11 -26.45
C ALA A 274 -39.10 0.60 -27.83
N THR A 275 -38.28 0.74 -28.88
CA THR A 275 -38.74 0.44 -30.26
C THR A 275 -38.06 -0.78 -30.89
N THR A 276 -36.77 -1.01 -30.63
CA THR A 276 -36.04 -2.22 -31.06
C THR A 276 -35.33 -2.91 -29.90
N PRO A 277 -36.08 -3.51 -28.95
CA PRO A 277 -35.47 -4.00 -27.75
C PRO A 277 -34.70 -5.30 -27.96
N GLY A 278 -33.51 -5.40 -27.38
CA GLY A 278 -32.65 -6.58 -27.39
C GLY A 278 -31.62 -6.58 -28.49
N LEU A 279 -31.60 -5.54 -29.33
CA LEU A 279 -30.76 -5.45 -30.51
C LEU A 279 -29.79 -4.27 -30.39
N LEU A 280 -28.52 -4.52 -30.74
CA LEU A 280 -27.58 -3.44 -31.03
C LEU A 280 -28.14 -2.62 -32.19
N ASN A 281 -28.33 -1.32 -31.98
CA ASN A 281 -28.76 -0.41 -33.03
C ASN A 281 -27.58 0.50 -33.43
N PRO A 282 -26.78 0.12 -34.44
CA PRO A 282 -25.57 0.86 -34.84
C PRO A 282 -25.87 2.18 -35.57
N THR A 283 -27.15 2.53 -35.81
CA THR A 283 -27.53 3.49 -36.86
C THR A 283 -28.41 4.66 -36.45
N VAL A 284 -28.76 4.83 -35.17
CA VAL A 284 -29.79 5.82 -34.79
C VAL A 284 -29.33 6.79 -33.68
N PRO A 285 -28.89 8.01 -34.06
CA PRO A 285 -28.79 9.17 -33.17
C PRO A 285 -30.10 9.97 -33.08
N THR A 286 -31.13 9.63 -33.87
CA THR A 286 -32.34 10.46 -34.06
C THR A 286 -33.57 10.00 -33.27
N ASP A 287 -33.48 8.88 -32.54
CA ASP A 287 -34.55 8.41 -31.67
C ASP A 287 -34.36 8.99 -30.26
N PRO A 288 -35.32 9.77 -29.72
CA PRO A 288 -35.22 10.34 -28.39
C PRO A 288 -35.22 9.29 -27.25
N VAL A 289 -35.46 8.00 -27.56
CA VAL A 289 -35.51 6.91 -26.58
C VAL A 289 -34.27 6.01 -26.63
N ALA A 290 -33.37 6.18 -27.62
CA ALA A 290 -32.11 5.46 -27.69
C ALA A 290 -31.02 6.13 -26.83
N ALA A 291 -30.33 5.34 -26.01
CA ALA A 291 -29.19 5.79 -25.23
C ALA A 291 -27.89 5.18 -25.80
N PRO A 292 -26.80 5.95 -25.91
CA PRO A 292 -25.52 5.36 -26.25
C PRO A 292 -25.08 4.40 -25.14
N GLY A 293 -24.48 3.27 -25.52
CA GLY A 293 -24.11 2.21 -24.57
C GLY A 293 -23.10 2.68 -23.54
N TRP A 294 -22.16 3.55 -23.92
CA TRP A 294 -21.23 4.14 -22.96
C TRP A 294 -21.94 4.96 -21.88
N LEU A 295 -23.05 5.63 -22.19
CA LEU A 295 -23.86 6.36 -21.20
C LEU A 295 -24.54 5.39 -20.22
N LEU A 296 -25.01 4.24 -20.72
CA LEU A 296 -25.56 3.18 -19.87
C LEU A 296 -24.47 2.54 -19.01
N LEU A 297 -23.28 2.30 -19.57
CA LEU A 297 -22.12 1.77 -18.86
C LEU A 297 -21.71 2.71 -17.73
N ASN A 298 -21.67 4.01 -18.00
CA ASN A 298 -21.42 5.06 -17.01
C ASN A 298 -22.47 5.04 -15.89
N ALA A 299 -23.75 5.01 -16.25
CA ALA A 299 -24.83 4.97 -15.27
C ALA A 299 -24.80 3.69 -14.40
N PHE A 300 -24.54 2.54 -15.01
CA PHE A 300 -24.44 1.26 -14.32
C PHE A 300 -23.21 1.17 -13.44
N SER A 301 -22.10 1.77 -13.85
CA SER A 301 -20.87 1.81 -13.08
C SER A 301 -20.97 2.75 -11.89
N GLN A 302 -21.62 3.90 -12.08
CA GLN A 302 -21.75 4.93 -11.05
C GLN A 302 -22.88 4.65 -10.06
N PHE A 303 -24.06 4.22 -10.52
CA PHE A 303 -25.26 4.15 -9.69
C PHE A 303 -25.79 2.73 -9.52
N GLY A 304 -25.52 1.84 -10.49
CA GLY A 304 -26.12 0.50 -10.51
C GLY A 304 -27.58 0.48 -10.97
N PHE A 305 -28.23 -0.68 -10.86
CA PHE A 305 -29.64 -0.90 -11.23
C PHE A 305 -30.43 -1.50 -10.06
N THR A 306 -31.65 -1.01 -9.84
CA THR A 306 -32.54 -1.49 -8.75
C THR A 306 -33.54 -2.52 -9.28
N GLY A 307 -34.09 -3.36 -8.41
CA GLY A 307 -35.06 -4.40 -8.81
C GLY A 307 -34.42 -5.75 -9.14
N GLN A 308 -33.22 -6.01 -8.61
CA GLN A 308 -32.47 -7.26 -8.76
C GLN A 308 -32.27 -7.96 -7.41
N PRO A 309 -31.95 -9.27 -7.35
CA PRO A 309 -31.61 -9.95 -6.11
C PRO A 309 -30.47 -9.22 -5.37
N GLY A 310 -30.70 -8.81 -4.12
CA GLY A 310 -29.75 -8.01 -3.33
C GLY A 310 -29.99 -6.49 -3.38
N PHE A 311 -30.66 -5.96 -4.41
CA PHE A 311 -30.96 -4.53 -4.56
C PHE A 311 -32.44 -4.29 -4.89
N PRO A 312 -33.35 -4.20 -3.89
CA PRO A 312 -34.78 -3.94 -4.12
C PRO A 312 -35.04 -2.63 -4.87
N ALA A 313 -36.22 -2.55 -5.50
CA ALA A 313 -36.67 -1.35 -6.18
C ALA A 313 -36.71 -0.15 -5.20
N GLY A 314 -36.24 1.01 -5.65
CA GLY A 314 -36.25 2.25 -4.87
C GLY A 314 -35.01 2.51 -4.00
N LEU A 315 -33.97 1.68 -4.10
CA LEU A 315 -32.65 2.02 -3.56
C LEU A 315 -32.00 3.16 -4.36
N ASN A 316 -31.46 4.14 -3.64
CA ASN A 316 -30.62 5.16 -4.26
C ASN A 316 -29.18 4.63 -4.28
N ASP A 317 -28.57 4.58 -5.46
CA ASP A 317 -27.22 4.08 -5.70
C ASP A 317 -26.93 2.68 -5.12
N PRO A 318 -27.50 1.61 -5.71
CA PRO A 318 -27.12 0.22 -5.45
C PRO A 318 -25.62 -0.05 -5.33
N ASN A 319 -24.78 0.60 -6.13
CA ASN A 319 -23.34 0.35 -6.10
C ASN A 319 -22.65 0.98 -4.88
N GLY A 320 -23.30 1.94 -4.21
CA GLY A 320 -22.78 2.60 -3.02
C GLY A 320 -21.54 3.45 -3.30
N ASN A 321 -21.44 3.99 -4.51
CA ASN A 321 -20.31 4.79 -4.96
C ASN A 321 -20.40 6.26 -4.50
N TYR A 322 -21.60 6.73 -4.15
CA TYR A 322 -21.88 8.09 -3.69
C TYR A 322 -21.26 9.18 -4.57
N GLY A 323 -21.19 8.94 -5.87
CA GLY A 323 -20.67 9.89 -6.84
C GLY A 323 -19.19 9.78 -7.20
N SER A 324 -18.51 8.74 -6.72
CA SER A 324 -17.14 8.43 -7.13
C SER A 324 -16.98 6.91 -7.28
N THR A 325 -16.48 6.46 -8.42
CA THR A 325 -16.22 5.05 -8.69
C THR A 325 -14.77 4.84 -9.12
N ASN A 326 -14.21 3.69 -8.76
CA ASN A 326 -12.86 3.32 -9.14
C ASN A 326 -12.78 2.64 -10.52
N LEU A 327 -13.90 2.65 -11.26
CA LEU A 327 -13.98 2.06 -12.59
C LEU A 327 -13.90 3.09 -13.71
N MET A 328 -14.23 4.34 -13.43
CA MET A 328 -14.20 5.43 -14.40
C MET A 328 -14.25 6.82 -13.75
N PRO A 329 -13.63 7.84 -14.38
CA PRO A 329 -13.58 9.19 -13.84
C PRO A 329 -14.89 9.94 -14.10
N ILE A 330 -15.94 9.60 -13.36
CA ILE A 330 -17.26 10.23 -13.45
C ILE A 330 -17.60 10.87 -12.11
N THR A 331 -17.97 12.14 -12.15
CA THR A 331 -18.51 12.90 -11.04
C THR A 331 -19.99 12.55 -10.85
N GLY A 332 -20.37 12.24 -9.61
CA GLY A 332 -21.76 12.15 -9.22
C GLY A 332 -22.05 13.09 -8.07
N LEU A 333 -22.78 14.15 -8.36
CA LEU A 333 -24.08 14.44 -7.75
C LEU A 333 -24.45 15.86 -8.15
N THR A 334 -25.52 15.93 -8.93
CA THR A 334 -26.28 17.12 -9.34
C THR A 334 -25.61 18.10 -10.33
N PRO A 335 -26.08 18.11 -11.61
CA PRO A 335 -27.00 17.14 -12.19
C PRO A 335 -26.31 15.79 -12.41
N LEU A 336 -27.09 14.71 -12.32
CA LEU A 336 -26.67 13.36 -12.69
C LEU A 336 -26.22 13.38 -14.15
N SER A 337 -24.92 13.47 -14.42
CA SER A 337 -24.42 13.51 -15.79
C SER A 337 -23.45 12.37 -16.02
N PRO A 338 -23.94 11.15 -16.30
CA PRO A 338 -23.10 10.05 -16.78
C PRO A 338 -22.54 10.33 -18.20
N THR A 339 -22.46 11.60 -18.62
CA THR A 339 -22.01 12.06 -19.93
C THR A 339 -20.52 12.42 -19.96
N GLU A 340 -19.84 12.40 -18.82
CA GLU A 340 -18.49 12.94 -18.67
C GLU A 340 -17.40 12.07 -19.31
N VAL A 341 -17.60 10.76 -19.30
CA VAL A 341 -16.69 9.80 -19.95
C VAL A 341 -17.35 9.29 -21.22
N THR A 342 -16.92 9.79 -22.37
CA THR A 342 -17.31 9.22 -23.67
C THR A 342 -16.42 8.04 -24.01
N TRP A 343 -16.94 7.05 -24.72
CA TRP A 343 -16.15 5.88 -25.14
C TRP A 343 -14.98 6.24 -26.05
N ASP A 344 -13.76 6.08 -25.55
CA ASP A 344 -12.52 6.21 -26.32
C ASP A 344 -11.49 5.14 -25.87
N PRO A 345 -11.54 3.93 -26.45
CA PRO A 345 -10.59 2.88 -26.11
C PRO A 345 -9.16 3.15 -26.62
N GLU A 346 -8.96 4.12 -27.53
CA GLU A 346 -7.61 4.53 -27.96
C GLU A 346 -6.92 5.39 -26.91
N ASN A 347 -7.69 6.19 -26.16
CA ASN A 347 -7.23 7.02 -25.05
C ASN A 347 -7.96 6.64 -23.74
N ALA A 348 -7.86 5.37 -23.36
CA ALA A 348 -8.57 4.81 -22.22
C ALA A 348 -8.38 5.60 -20.92
N SER A 349 -9.49 6.03 -20.33
CA SER A 349 -9.58 6.74 -19.04
C SER A 349 -10.27 5.91 -17.95
N SER A 350 -10.98 4.86 -18.36
CA SER A 350 -11.74 3.95 -17.49
C SER A 350 -11.20 2.52 -17.52
N ALA A 351 -11.53 1.74 -16.48
CA ALA A 351 -11.24 0.31 -16.43
C ALA A 351 -11.85 -0.44 -17.63
N PHE A 352 -13.02 0.00 -18.12
CA PHE A 352 -13.73 -0.61 -19.24
C PHE A 352 -13.05 -0.42 -20.59
N GLU A 353 -12.50 0.77 -20.84
CA GLU A 353 -11.78 1.07 -22.08
C GLU A 353 -10.49 0.25 -22.20
N VAL A 354 -9.82 -0.02 -21.07
CA VAL A 354 -8.65 -0.92 -21.00
C VAL A 354 -9.03 -2.37 -21.33
N MET A 355 -10.29 -2.76 -21.12
CA MET A 355 -10.82 -4.10 -21.41
C MET A 355 -11.89 -4.10 -22.51
N SER A 356 -11.73 -3.25 -23.52
CA SER A 356 -12.68 -3.10 -24.64
C SER A 356 -13.07 -4.42 -25.33
N ASN A 357 -12.14 -5.39 -25.39
CA ASN A 357 -12.35 -6.72 -25.97
C ASN A 357 -12.89 -7.79 -24.99
N ALA A 358 -13.08 -7.46 -23.71
CA ALA A 358 -13.71 -8.38 -22.77
C ALA A 358 -15.16 -8.63 -23.17
N THR A 359 -15.64 -9.86 -23.01
CA THR A 359 -17.02 -10.24 -23.37
C THR A 359 -17.88 -10.45 -22.13
N PHE A 360 -19.19 -10.20 -22.27
CA PHE A 360 -20.20 -10.55 -21.25
C PHE A 360 -20.36 -12.07 -21.06
#